data_AF-A0A225WKK7-F1
#
_entry.id   AF-A0A225WKK7-F1
#
_cell.length_a   1.000
_cell.length_b   1.000
_cell.length_c   1.000
_cell.angle_alpha   90.00
_cell.angle_beta   90.00
_cell.angle_gamma   90.00
#
_symmetry.space_group_name_H-M   'P 1'
#
loop_
_entity.id
_entity.type
_entity.pdbx_description
1 polymer ?
#
loop_
_entity_poly.entity_id
_entity_poly.type
_entity_poly.pdbx_seq_one_letter_code
_entity_poly.pdbx_strand_id
1 'polypeptide(L)'
;MTDAVLDEWTLDTRRDCLKHCIDQLVESAPRHEDKAWLQEWGNVLRDQQGIADNPYNLYSRPFWGPMKEKGYAKSELLKLCRENERQKRSRMVIAAYIYKEELQMVAVSARTPPEVLMEHLDLLFEVLDVNPNLHSALHNTDTTGCWAVTETEIATSTMTTISSIDETSIYPQ
;
A
#
# COMPACT_ATOMS: atom_id res chain seq x y z
N MET A 1 10.71 -10.43 15.51
CA MET A 1 9.79 -10.68 14.38
C MET A 1 10.64 -10.84 13.13
N THR A 2 10.45 -11.89 12.34
CA THR A 2 11.26 -12.13 11.13
C THR A 2 10.53 -11.63 9.88
N ASP A 3 11.26 -11.29 8.83
CA ASP A 3 10.68 -10.85 7.56
C ASP A 3 9.67 -11.85 6.97
N ALA A 4 9.94 -13.15 7.12
CA ALA A 4 9.05 -14.21 6.65
C ALA A 4 7.66 -14.16 7.31
N VAL A 5 7.59 -13.72 8.57
CA VAL A 5 6.33 -13.61 9.32
C VAL A 5 5.53 -12.40 8.84
N LEU A 6 6.20 -11.26 8.60
CA LEU A 6 5.55 -10.09 7.99
C LEU A 6 4.98 -10.42 6.60
N ASP A 7 5.77 -11.16 5.82
CA ASP A 7 5.42 -11.61 4.48
C ASP A 7 4.24 -12.59 4.45
N GLU A 8 4.07 -13.39 5.50
CA GLU A 8 2.92 -14.27 5.70
C GLU A 8 1.69 -13.47 6.13
N TRP A 9 1.82 -12.63 7.16
CA TRP A 9 0.71 -11.84 7.71
C TRP A 9 0.09 -10.88 6.71
N THR A 10 0.87 -10.37 5.76
CA THR A 10 0.41 -9.39 4.78
C THR A 10 0.00 -9.99 3.44
N LEU A 11 0.12 -11.31 3.28
CA LEU A 11 -0.11 -11.97 2.00
C LEU A 11 -1.54 -11.75 1.49
N ASP A 12 -2.54 -11.95 2.36
CA ASP A 12 -3.94 -11.82 1.96
C ASP A 12 -4.33 -10.37 1.68
N THR A 13 -3.84 -9.44 2.50
CA THR A 13 -3.99 -8.00 2.24
C THR A 13 -3.45 -7.63 0.86
N ARG A 14 -2.26 -8.11 0.50
CA ARG A 14 -1.65 -7.83 -0.81
C ARG A 14 -2.40 -8.49 -1.95
N ARG A 15 -3.00 -9.66 -1.74
CA ARG A 15 -3.90 -10.29 -2.74
C ARG A 15 -5.15 -9.45 -2.94
N ASP A 16 -5.71 -8.90 -1.88
CA ASP A 16 -6.88 -8.04 -1.98
C ASP A 16 -6.55 -6.72 -2.67
N CYS A 17 -5.36 -6.14 -2.44
CA CYS A 17 -4.86 -5.03 -3.24
C CYS A 17 -4.78 -5.38 -4.74
N LEU A 18 -4.24 -6.56 -5.08
CA LEU A 18 -4.14 -6.98 -6.48
C LEU A 18 -5.51 -7.11 -7.14
N LYS A 19 -6.48 -7.76 -6.46
CA LYS A 19 -7.85 -7.91 -6.96
C LYS A 19 -8.49 -6.54 -7.19
N HIS A 20 -8.39 -5.66 -6.19
CA HIS A 20 -8.93 -4.31 -6.27
C HIS A 20 -8.34 -3.52 -7.46
N CYS A 21 -7.01 -3.54 -7.62
CA CYS A 21 -6.36 -2.88 -8.75
C CYS A 21 -6.80 -3.47 -10.10
N ILE A 22 -7.00 -4.78 -10.21
CA ILE A 22 -7.48 -5.40 -11.45
C ILE A 22 -8.90 -4.95 -11.77
N ASP A 23 -9.79 -4.90 -10.78
CA ASP A 23 -11.18 -4.46 -11.00
C ASP A 23 -11.21 -3.01 -11.51
N GLN A 24 -10.41 -2.11 -10.91
CA GLN A 24 -10.25 -0.72 -11.42
C GLN A 24 -9.67 -0.65 -12.83
N LEU A 25 -8.71 -1.52 -13.15
CA LEU A 25 -8.11 -1.58 -14.49
C LEU A 25 -9.10 -2.11 -15.53
N VAL A 26 -9.96 -3.07 -15.19
CA VAL A 26 -11.01 -3.57 -16.08
C VAL A 26 -12.00 -2.45 -16.43
N GLU A 27 -12.38 -1.65 -15.44
CA GLU A 27 -13.29 -0.51 -15.65
C GLU A 27 -12.66 0.54 -16.57
N SER A 28 -11.39 0.89 -16.32
CA SER A 28 -10.68 1.98 -16.99
C SER A 28 -9.96 1.60 -18.29
N ALA A 29 -9.77 0.31 -18.59
CA ALA A 29 -9.03 -0.12 -19.77
C ALA A 29 -9.70 0.35 -21.07
N PRO A 30 -8.96 0.93 -22.02
CA PRO A 30 -9.56 1.53 -23.22
C PRO A 30 -9.93 0.50 -24.30
N ARG A 31 -9.27 -0.67 -24.32
CA ARG A 31 -9.46 -1.69 -25.36
C ARG A 31 -10.22 -2.90 -24.83
N HIS A 32 -11.10 -3.45 -25.66
CA HIS A 32 -11.84 -4.66 -25.32
C HIS A 32 -10.93 -5.86 -25.07
N GLU A 33 -9.84 -6.00 -25.84
CA GLU A 33 -8.84 -7.06 -25.65
C GLU A 33 -8.17 -6.99 -24.27
N ASP A 34 -7.84 -5.78 -23.80
CA ASP A 34 -7.21 -5.58 -22.51
C ASP A 34 -8.20 -5.84 -21.37
N LYS A 35 -9.46 -5.42 -21.53
CA LYS A 35 -10.53 -5.73 -20.57
C LYS A 35 -10.74 -7.23 -20.42
N ALA A 36 -10.88 -7.96 -21.52
CA ALA A 36 -11.08 -9.40 -21.50
C ALA A 36 -9.91 -10.12 -20.82
N TRP A 37 -8.67 -9.73 -21.15
CA TRP A 37 -7.46 -10.28 -20.53
C TRP A 37 -7.38 -9.97 -19.03
N LEU A 38 -7.69 -8.74 -18.60
CA LEU A 38 -7.72 -8.38 -17.17
C LEU A 38 -8.83 -9.13 -16.42
N GLN A 39 -10.01 -9.32 -17.03
CA GLN A 39 -11.10 -10.08 -16.43
C GLN A 39 -10.76 -11.55 -16.25
N GLU A 40 -10.11 -12.16 -17.25
CA GLU A 40 -9.60 -13.53 -17.15
C GLU A 40 -8.64 -13.67 -15.96
N TRP A 41 -7.64 -12.78 -15.85
CA TRP A 41 -6.72 -12.78 -14.72
C TRP A 41 -7.40 -12.50 -13.38
N GLY A 42 -8.37 -11.59 -13.34
CA GLY A 42 -9.18 -11.34 -12.14
C GLY A 42 -9.90 -12.60 -11.66
N ASN A 43 -10.44 -13.40 -12.59
CA ASN A 43 -11.08 -14.67 -12.26
C ASN A 43 -10.08 -15.71 -11.76
N VAL A 44 -8.92 -15.84 -12.41
CA VAL A 44 -7.83 -16.73 -11.98
C VAL A 44 -7.34 -16.39 -10.56
N LEU A 45 -7.26 -15.10 -10.21
CA LEU A 45 -6.81 -14.65 -8.89
C LEU A 45 -7.87 -14.81 -7.80
N ARG A 46 -9.15 -14.90 -8.18
CA ARG A 46 -10.28 -15.15 -7.27
C ARG A 46 -10.58 -16.64 -7.10
N ASP A 47 -10.21 -17.47 -8.06
CA ASP A 47 -10.41 -18.91 -7.99
C ASP A 47 -9.44 -19.55 -6.98
N GLN A 48 -9.96 -19.83 -5.79
CA GLN A 48 -9.21 -20.42 -4.67
C GLN A 48 -8.86 -21.90 -4.90
N GLN A 49 -9.55 -22.61 -5.81
CA GLN A 49 -9.32 -24.05 -6.03
C GLN A 49 -8.07 -24.34 -6.86
N GLY A 50 -7.66 -23.42 -7.75
CA GLY A 50 -6.37 -23.50 -8.47
C GLY A 50 -5.16 -23.01 -7.67
N ILE A 51 -5.38 -22.40 -6.50
CA ILE A 51 -4.36 -21.75 -5.66
C ILE A 51 -3.83 -22.68 -4.56
N ALA A 52 -4.54 -23.78 -4.26
CA ALA A 52 -4.15 -24.73 -3.22
C ALA A 52 -2.70 -25.26 -3.39
N ASP A 53 -2.19 -25.29 -4.62
CA ASP A 53 -0.82 -25.74 -4.94
C ASP A 53 0.16 -24.60 -5.30
N ASN A 54 -0.27 -23.33 -5.34
CA ASN A 54 0.64 -22.21 -5.62
C ASN A 54 0.37 -20.98 -4.74
N PRO A 55 0.98 -20.92 -3.54
CA PRO A 55 0.89 -19.75 -2.67
C PRO A 55 1.43 -18.45 -3.31
N TYR A 56 2.11 -18.52 -4.46
CA TYR A 56 2.79 -17.43 -5.16
C TYR A 56 2.10 -16.96 -6.45
N ASN A 57 0.80 -17.20 -6.66
CA ASN A 57 0.09 -16.64 -7.83
C ASN A 57 0.20 -15.10 -7.91
N LEU A 58 0.46 -14.43 -6.78
CA LEU A 58 0.77 -13.01 -6.71
C LEU A 58 1.96 -12.58 -7.60
N TYR A 59 2.89 -13.49 -7.90
CA TYR A 59 4.15 -13.21 -8.61
C TYR A 59 4.22 -13.86 -10.00
N SER A 60 3.08 -14.26 -10.55
CA SER A 60 3.00 -14.90 -11.86
C SER A 60 3.65 -14.04 -12.97
N ARG A 61 4.76 -14.51 -13.55
CA ARG A 61 5.46 -13.81 -14.65
C ARG A 61 4.56 -13.59 -15.87
N PRO A 62 3.74 -14.57 -16.30
CA PRO A 62 2.77 -14.36 -17.39
C PRO A 62 1.78 -13.22 -17.15
N PHE A 63 1.54 -12.85 -15.89
CA PHE A 63 0.73 -11.69 -15.55
C PHE A 63 1.56 -10.39 -15.55
N TRP A 64 2.66 -10.36 -14.80
CA TRP A 64 3.42 -9.12 -14.58
C TRP A 64 4.17 -8.58 -15.80
N GLY A 65 4.58 -9.46 -16.72
CA GLY A 65 5.21 -9.04 -17.99
C GLY A 65 4.27 -8.13 -18.80
N PRO A 66 3.10 -8.62 -19.22
CA PRO A 66 2.10 -7.83 -19.92
C PRO A 66 1.62 -6.59 -19.14
N MET A 67 1.45 -6.68 -17.82
CA MET A 67 1.08 -5.51 -16.98
C MET A 67 2.06 -4.35 -17.14
N LYS A 68 3.37 -4.65 -17.23
CA LYS A 68 4.42 -3.66 -17.43
C LYS A 68 4.41 -3.11 -18.85
N GLU A 69 4.33 -3.99 -19.86
CA GLU A 69 4.32 -3.62 -21.28
C GLU A 69 3.13 -2.73 -21.64
N LYS A 70 1.95 -3.00 -21.06
CA LYS A 70 0.71 -2.24 -21.26
C LYS A 70 0.63 -0.96 -20.40
N GLY A 71 1.61 -0.71 -19.54
CA GLY A 71 1.67 0.50 -18.72
C GLY A 71 0.72 0.55 -17.52
N TYR A 72 0.10 -0.57 -17.16
CA TYR A 72 -0.80 -0.69 -16.00
C TYR A 72 -0.07 -0.75 -14.66
N ALA A 73 1.24 -1.02 -14.69
CA ALA A 73 2.08 -1.21 -13.51
C ALA A 73 2.51 0.10 -12.79
N LYS A 74 1.62 1.10 -12.65
CA LYS A 74 1.99 2.43 -12.10
C LYS A 74 1.49 2.72 -10.69
N SER A 75 0.35 2.17 -10.28
CA SER A 75 -0.24 2.40 -8.95
C SER A 75 0.66 1.90 -7.81
N GLU A 76 0.73 2.65 -6.71
CA GLU A 76 1.44 2.25 -5.49
C GLU A 76 0.82 1.00 -4.85
N LEU A 77 -0.51 0.88 -4.81
CA LEU A 77 -1.22 -0.32 -4.36
C LEU A 77 -0.77 -1.56 -5.15
N LEU A 78 -0.63 -1.42 -6.46
CA LEU A 78 -0.18 -2.51 -7.32
C LEU A 78 1.31 -2.85 -7.10
N LYS A 79 2.14 -1.87 -6.69
CA LYS A 79 3.55 -2.12 -6.32
C LYS A 79 3.67 -2.97 -5.05
N LEU A 80 2.71 -2.90 -4.13
CA LEU A 80 2.67 -3.81 -2.97
C LEU A 80 2.61 -5.28 -3.40
N CYS A 81 2.06 -5.57 -4.56
CA CYS A 81 1.83 -6.93 -5.03
C CYS A 81 3.05 -7.55 -5.72
N ARG A 82 4.17 -6.83 -5.88
CA ARG A 82 5.35 -7.34 -6.58
C ARG A 82 6.25 -8.19 -5.70
N GLU A 83 6.99 -9.10 -6.33
CA GLU A 83 7.96 -9.97 -5.65
C GLU A 83 9.18 -9.20 -5.16
N ASN A 84 9.64 -8.23 -5.94
CA ASN A 84 10.81 -7.45 -5.59
C ASN A 84 10.58 -6.63 -4.33
N GLU A 85 11.56 -6.64 -3.44
CA GLU A 85 11.48 -5.92 -2.15
C GLU A 85 10.26 -6.32 -1.30
N ARG A 86 9.85 -7.60 -1.38
CA ARG A 86 8.68 -8.17 -0.70
C ARG A 86 8.56 -7.69 0.75
N GLN A 87 9.66 -7.75 1.48
CA GLN A 87 9.75 -7.38 2.89
C GLN A 87 9.48 -5.88 3.13
N LYS A 88 9.93 -5.01 2.23
CA LYS A 88 9.61 -3.57 2.28
C LYS A 88 8.11 -3.36 2.10
N ARG A 89 7.51 -4.04 1.10
CA ARG A 89 6.07 -3.94 0.84
C ARG A 89 5.23 -4.46 2.00
N SER A 90 5.64 -5.55 2.62
CA SER A 90 4.98 -6.10 3.82
C SER A 90 5.06 -5.12 4.99
N ARG A 91 6.20 -4.45 5.20
CA ARG A 91 6.32 -3.39 6.23
C ARG A 91 5.40 -2.21 5.97
N MET A 92 5.28 -1.76 4.72
CA MET A 92 4.35 -0.69 4.37
C MET A 92 2.90 -1.07 4.71
N VAL A 93 2.49 -2.30 4.37
CA VAL A 93 1.16 -2.80 4.76
C VAL A 93 0.95 -2.75 6.27
N ILE A 94 1.91 -3.26 7.04
CA ILE A 94 1.81 -3.25 8.50
C ILE A 94 1.81 -1.82 9.08
N ALA A 95 2.64 -0.93 8.55
CA ALA A 95 2.69 0.47 8.98
C ALA A 95 1.35 1.19 8.75
N ALA A 96 0.67 0.94 7.62
CA ALA A 96 -0.66 1.48 7.36
C ALA A 96 -1.72 1.03 8.39
N TYR A 97 -1.56 -0.17 8.94
CA TYR A 97 -2.46 -0.68 9.99
C TYR A 97 -2.12 -0.17 11.38
N ILE A 98 -0.83 -0.23 11.77
CA ILE A 98 -0.39 0.14 13.12
C ILE A 98 -0.58 1.64 13.35
N TYR A 99 -0.18 2.46 12.37
CA TYR A 99 -0.15 3.91 12.53
C TYR A 99 -1.34 4.61 11.87
N LYS A 100 -2.49 3.93 11.79
CA LYS A 100 -3.68 4.45 11.10
C LYS A 100 -4.05 5.86 11.57
N GLU A 101 -4.12 6.05 12.88
CA GLU A 101 -4.59 7.30 13.48
C GLU A 101 -3.59 8.44 13.23
N GLU A 102 -2.30 8.14 13.36
CA GLU A 102 -1.23 9.10 13.13
C GLU A 102 -1.09 9.49 11.67
N LEU A 103 -1.20 8.51 10.76
CA LEU A 103 -1.22 8.77 9.32
C LEU A 103 -2.43 9.64 8.95
N GLN A 104 -3.58 9.45 9.59
CA GLN A 104 -4.75 10.28 9.36
C GLN A 104 -4.54 11.73 9.82
N MET A 105 -3.87 11.92 10.96
CA MET A 105 -3.54 13.27 11.44
C MET A 105 -2.54 13.99 10.52
N VAL A 106 -1.60 13.26 9.91
CA VAL A 106 -0.54 13.84 9.09
C VAL A 106 -0.98 14.04 7.63
N ALA A 107 -1.94 13.27 7.15
CA ALA A 107 -2.43 13.38 5.78
C ALA A 107 -3.10 14.73 5.50
N VAL A 108 -2.88 15.25 4.30
CA VAL A 108 -3.41 16.54 3.84
C VAL A 108 -4.91 16.43 3.55
N SER A 109 -5.34 15.26 3.08
CA SER A 109 -6.70 15.01 2.59
C SER A 109 -7.70 14.60 3.68
N ALA A 110 -7.24 14.11 4.83
CA ALA A 110 -8.09 13.32 5.71
C ALA A 110 -8.93 14.15 6.69
N ARG A 111 -10.18 14.47 6.30
CA ARG A 111 -11.23 14.89 7.26
C ARG A 111 -12.06 13.73 7.80
N THR A 112 -12.03 12.58 7.13
CA THR A 112 -12.80 11.38 7.49
C THR A 112 -11.87 10.17 7.65
N PRO A 113 -12.06 9.34 8.70
CA PRO A 113 -11.29 8.12 8.86
C PRO A 113 -11.54 7.16 7.69
N PRO A 114 -10.50 6.51 7.16
CA PRO A 114 -10.70 5.49 6.14
C PRO A 114 -11.49 4.31 6.73
N GLU A 115 -12.46 3.82 5.97
CA GLU A 115 -13.37 2.74 6.35
C GLU A 115 -12.91 1.40 5.78
N VAL A 116 -12.29 1.41 4.60
CA VAL A 116 -11.80 0.21 3.92
C VAL A 116 -10.29 0.19 3.79
N LEU A 117 -9.72 -1.02 3.71
CA LEU A 117 -8.28 -1.27 3.61
C LEU A 117 -7.57 -0.41 2.55
N MET A 118 -8.14 -0.30 1.34
CA MET A 118 -7.49 0.42 0.24
C MET A 118 -7.29 1.89 0.58
N GLU A 119 -8.27 2.52 1.24
CA GLU A 119 -8.18 3.91 1.68
C GLU A 119 -7.08 4.10 2.74
N HIS A 120 -6.84 3.11 3.61
CA HIS A 120 -5.76 3.18 4.60
C HIS A 120 -4.39 3.12 3.93
N LEU A 121 -4.25 2.31 2.89
CA LEU A 121 -3.01 2.19 2.13
C LEU A 121 -2.78 3.43 1.26
N ASP A 122 -3.83 3.98 0.66
CA ASP A 122 -3.75 5.24 -0.09
C ASP A 122 -3.36 6.40 0.83
N LEU A 123 -3.90 6.45 2.05
CA LEU A 123 -3.51 7.41 3.08
C LEU A 123 -2.02 7.30 3.42
N LEU A 124 -1.51 6.07 3.60
CA LEU A 124 -0.07 5.87 3.78
C LEU A 124 0.71 6.46 2.60
N PHE A 125 0.34 6.12 1.35
CA PHE A 125 1.08 6.60 0.19
C PHE A 125 1.06 8.12 0.04
N GLU A 126 -0.06 8.77 0.36
CA GLU A 126 -0.15 10.22 0.43
C GLU A 126 0.85 10.79 1.44
N VAL A 127 0.87 10.26 2.66
CA VAL A 127 1.80 10.71 3.71
C VAL A 127 3.25 10.49 3.27
N LEU A 128 3.57 9.37 2.62
CA LEU A 128 4.94 9.09 2.14
C LEU A 128 5.38 9.98 0.98
N ASP A 129 4.45 10.58 0.24
CA ASP A 129 4.77 11.53 -0.83
C ASP A 129 5.19 12.88 -0.25
N VAL A 130 4.55 13.31 0.84
CA VAL A 130 4.82 14.59 1.50
C VAL A 130 5.85 14.49 2.63
N ASN A 131 6.17 13.27 3.09
CA ASN A 131 7.10 13.03 4.19
C ASN A 131 8.29 12.15 3.76
N PRO A 132 9.38 12.75 3.24
CA PRO A 132 10.52 12.01 2.71
C PRO A 132 11.30 11.24 3.79
N ASN A 133 11.27 11.70 5.05
CA ASN A 133 11.94 11.00 6.15
C ASN A 133 11.21 9.70 6.48
N LEU A 134 9.88 9.75 6.60
CA LEU A 134 9.07 8.56 6.82
C LEU A 134 9.16 7.59 5.64
N HIS A 135 9.19 8.13 4.41
CA HIS A 135 9.44 7.35 3.21
C HIS A 135 10.76 6.57 3.30
N SER A 136 11.85 7.26 3.67
CA SER A 136 13.18 6.67 3.83
C SER A 136 13.19 5.60 4.92
N ALA A 137 12.54 5.86 6.06
CA ALA A 137 12.45 4.94 7.19
C ALA A 137 11.82 3.59 6.79
N LEU A 138 10.68 3.62 6.10
CA LEU A 138 9.98 2.42 5.64
C LEU A 138 10.71 1.67 4.52
N HIS A 139 11.56 2.36 3.75
CA HIS A 139 12.36 1.75 2.68
C HIS A 139 13.74 1.25 3.14
N ASN A 140 14.11 1.45 4.41
CA ASN A 140 15.38 1.05 4.98
C ASN A 140 15.58 -0.48 4.89
N THR A 141 16.81 -0.93 4.65
CA THR A 141 17.15 -2.36 4.58
C THR A 141 17.25 -3.04 5.94
N ASP A 142 17.42 -2.29 7.03
CA ASP A 142 17.37 -2.83 8.39
C ASP A 142 15.91 -2.96 8.87
N THR A 143 15.39 -4.18 8.88
CA THR A 143 14.02 -4.49 9.32
C THR A 143 13.78 -4.20 10.81
N THR A 144 14.78 -4.35 11.68
CA THR A 144 14.55 -4.16 13.12
C THR A 144 14.67 -2.69 13.47
N GLY A 145 15.72 -2.03 12.99
CA GLY A 145 15.94 -0.61 13.20
C GLY A 145 14.91 0.28 12.50
N CYS A 146 14.30 -0.18 11.40
CA CYS A 146 13.32 0.66 10.69
C CYS A 146 12.11 1.02 11.54
N TRP A 147 11.64 0.12 12.42
CA TRP A 147 10.41 0.38 13.20
C TRP A 147 10.59 1.52 14.19
N ALA A 148 11.74 1.57 14.88
CA ALA A 148 12.05 2.66 15.81
C ALA A 148 12.18 4.00 15.08
N VAL A 149 12.78 4.01 13.89
CA VAL A 149 12.88 5.22 13.05
C VAL A 149 11.50 5.63 12.55
N THR A 150 10.71 4.70 12.04
CA THR A 150 9.32 4.96 11.60
C THR A 150 8.48 5.56 12.72
N GLU A 151 8.53 4.98 13.92
CA GLU A 151 7.81 5.49 15.08
C GLU A 151 8.24 6.91 15.46
N THR A 152 9.55 7.17 15.44
CA THR A 152 10.11 8.50 15.73
C THR A 152 9.66 9.54 14.70
N GLU A 153 9.71 9.21 13.40
CA GLU A 153 9.31 10.12 12.33
C GLU A 153 7.80 10.39 12.34
N ILE A 154 6.97 9.38 12.61
CA ILE A 154 5.53 9.54 12.75
C ILE A 154 5.21 10.46 13.94
N ALA A 155 5.77 10.18 15.11
CA ALA A 155 5.57 11.00 16.30
C ALA A 155 5.99 12.47 16.07
N THR A 156 7.14 12.69 15.43
CA THR A 156 7.63 14.04 15.08
C THR A 156 6.67 14.76 14.13
N SER A 157 6.14 14.05 13.15
CA SER A 157 5.22 14.61 12.16
C SER A 157 3.87 14.96 12.81
N THR A 158 3.32 14.07 13.63
CA THR A 158 2.09 14.29 14.38
C THR A 158 2.23 15.48 15.34
N MET A 159 3.33 15.58 16.09
CA MET A 159 3.60 16.72 16.97
C MET A 159 3.65 18.04 16.21
N THR A 160 4.29 18.05 15.03
CA THR A 160 4.37 19.24 14.18
C THR A 160 2.98 19.67 13.72
N THR A 161 2.14 18.73 13.30
CA THR A 161 0.76 19.02 12.91
C THR A 161 -0.06 19.58 14.08
N ILE A 162 0.03 18.96 15.27
CA ILE A 162 -0.69 19.43 16.47
C ILE A 162 -0.28 20.87 16.82
N SER A 163 1.03 21.15 16.87
CA SER A 163 1.53 22.51 17.16
C SER A 163 1.04 23.54 16.15
N SER A 164 0.94 23.18 14.87
CA SER A 164 0.44 24.09 13.82
C SER A 164 -1.06 24.41 13.97
N ILE A 165 -1.85 23.48 14.51
CA ILE A 165 -3.28 23.68 14.78
C ILE A 165 -3.46 24.66 15.95
N ASP A 166 -2.71 24.47 17.04
CA ASP A 166 -2.79 25.31 18.23
C ASP A 166 -2.40 26.78 17.94
N GLU A 167 -1.40 27.02 17.09
CA GLU A 167 -1.00 28.38 16.70
C GLU A 167 -2.08 29.11 15.88
N THR A 168 -2.86 28.39 15.06
CA THR A 168 -3.97 28.99 14.28
C THR A 168 -5.23 29.28 15.10
N SER A 169 -5.41 28.66 16.27
CA SER A 169 -6.59 28.87 17.13
C SER A 169 -6.48 30.10 18.03
N ILE A 170 -5.29 30.73 18.16
CA ILE A 170 -5.04 31.80 19.13
C ILE A 170 -5.26 33.22 18.53
N TYR A 171 -5.49 33.35 17.22
CA TYR A 171 -5.80 34.63 16.58
C TYR A 171 -7.22 34.68 16.00
N PRO A 172 -8.23 35.14 16.76
CA PRO A 172 -9.48 35.59 16.17
C PRO A 172 -9.26 36.92 15.44
N GLN A 173 -9.65 36.99 14.17
CA GLN A 173 -9.80 38.24 13.41
C GLN A 173 -10.94 39.09 13.97
#